data_AF-A0A7K9C9I9-F1
#
_entry.id   AF-A0A7K9C9I9-F1
#
_cell.length_a   1.000
_cell.length_b   1.000
_cell.length_c   1.000
_cell.angle_alpha   90.00
_cell.angle_beta   90.00
_cell.angle_gamma   90.00
#
_symmetry.space_group_name_H-M   'P 1'
#
loop_
_entity.id
_entity.type
_entity.pdbx_description
1 polymer ?
#
loop_
_entity_poly.entity_id
_entity_poly.type
_entity_poly.pdbx_seq_one_letter_code
_entity_poly.pdbx_strand_id
1 'polypeptide(L)'
;MKESVAEEHLYLDFSHQYQDGIFPLHTSISLFLLSYCDCKLFKVFLVPTNEDVDDQFVTRNLLCDLEVHLVSRCQLPVVVQSCTLPAVVMKDGKFCRAGLSVVLRHIIQKTYEADPSKTNVVELLGFKKTCLKACAEVSQWTRLCEISIPLAVEGFLKASPEHCQTIPPDILLLERKLGEPVRVHNDDKIRRQKLQQQKAGAKSAMPAFGEEATEEGKPVKMQEHPLPSLELSIAFSKLLVQERSDVVNREASHIRRTKTSDLPPLDHIFAEGLYFTLADVVLLPCIHQFLASSKKQGKNLLNLPLISSWYQRVQEVPGVKRAAGKCNMELLQLPESMSAPEEQLQNLSSVSGELEEENQDSHFIGGPRPTMTKLMENGIKAKFSPHPCPNWTIDWSNLPSAVSPGEGK
;
A
#
# COMPACT_ATOMS: atom_id res chain seq x y z
N MET A 1 21.19 -18.35 30.53
CA MET A 1 21.75 -18.18 29.17
C MET A 1 20.73 -17.40 28.37
N LYS A 2 21.05 -16.17 27.93
CA LYS A 2 20.21 -15.45 26.98
C LYS A 2 20.33 -16.22 25.66
N GLU A 3 19.25 -16.82 25.17
CA GLU A 3 19.19 -17.25 23.78
C GLU A 3 19.51 -16.03 22.92
N SER A 4 20.68 -16.02 22.27
CA SER A 4 20.95 -15.01 21.25
C SER A 4 19.84 -15.15 20.22
N VAL A 5 19.06 -14.10 20.02
CA VAL A 5 18.05 -14.06 18.96
C VAL A 5 18.80 -14.31 17.66
N ALA A 6 18.72 -15.54 17.14
CA ALA A 6 19.42 -15.87 15.91
C ALA A 6 18.92 -14.95 14.79
N GLU A 7 19.88 -14.35 14.09
CA GLU A 7 19.69 -13.31 13.10
C GLU A 7 19.04 -13.89 11.83
N GLU A 8 17.96 -13.27 11.34
CA GLU A 8 17.34 -13.66 10.08
C GLU A 8 17.97 -12.89 8.92
N HIS A 9 18.11 -13.54 7.77
CA HIS A 9 18.80 -12.95 6.61
C HIS A 9 17.79 -12.50 5.55
N LEU A 10 17.80 -11.22 5.20
CA LEU A 10 16.99 -10.64 4.14
C LEU A 10 17.84 -10.48 2.87
N TYR A 11 17.42 -11.08 1.77
CA TYR A 11 18.06 -11.01 0.47
C TYR A 11 17.22 -10.14 -0.47
N LEU A 12 17.86 -9.15 -1.10
CA LEU A 12 17.24 -8.15 -1.97
C LEU A 12 18.00 -8.07 -3.30
N ASP A 13 17.30 -7.84 -4.41
CA ASP A 13 17.94 -7.65 -5.71
C ASP A 13 18.69 -6.31 -5.79
N PHE A 14 19.80 -6.31 -6.53
CA PHE A 14 20.61 -5.13 -6.77
C PHE A 14 21.00 -5.05 -8.25
N SER A 15 20.80 -3.89 -8.87
CA SER A 15 21.14 -3.65 -10.27
C SER A 15 21.86 -2.31 -10.45
N HIS A 16 22.99 -2.33 -11.16
CA HIS A 16 23.78 -1.15 -11.49
C HIS A 16 23.16 -0.26 -12.60
N GLN A 17 22.06 -0.68 -13.22
CA GLN A 17 21.47 0.03 -14.37
C GLN A 17 20.95 1.43 -14.04
N TYR A 18 20.76 1.75 -12.76
CA TYR A 18 20.35 3.06 -12.32
C TYR A 18 21.58 3.85 -11.86
N GLN A 19 22.21 4.54 -12.80
CA GLN A 19 23.42 5.37 -12.60
C GLN A 19 23.29 6.40 -11.45
N ASP A 20 22.05 6.72 -11.06
CA ASP A 20 21.69 7.62 -9.95
C ASP A 20 21.56 6.91 -8.57
N GLY A 21 21.91 5.62 -8.45
CA GLY A 21 21.80 4.89 -7.17
C GLY A 21 20.38 4.42 -6.83
N ILE A 22 19.51 4.23 -7.84
CA ILE A 22 18.12 3.75 -7.64
C ILE A 22 18.13 2.22 -7.55
N PHE A 23 17.59 1.67 -6.47
CA PHE A 23 17.43 0.21 -6.35
C PHE A 23 16.23 -0.28 -7.19
N PRO A 24 16.22 -1.57 -7.59
CA PRO A 24 14.98 -2.23 -7.98
C PRO A 24 13.86 -1.89 -7.00
N LEU A 25 12.63 -1.70 -7.48
CA LEU A 25 11.57 -1.11 -6.65
C LEU A 25 11.20 -2.00 -5.48
N HIS A 26 11.20 -3.32 -5.65
CA HIS A 26 11.00 -4.26 -4.54
C HIS A 26 12.06 -4.11 -3.44
N THR A 27 13.31 -3.84 -3.82
CA THR A 27 14.41 -3.54 -2.89
C THR A 27 14.21 -2.18 -2.23
N SER A 28 13.90 -1.14 -3.00
CA SER A 28 13.59 0.20 -2.48
C SER A 28 12.47 0.17 -1.44
N ILE A 29 11.39 -0.57 -1.70
CA ILE A 29 10.25 -0.73 -0.79
C ILE A 29 10.68 -1.45 0.50
N SER A 30 11.44 -2.54 0.38
CA SER A 30 11.89 -3.32 1.53
C SER A 30 12.79 -2.49 2.45
N LEU A 31 13.73 -1.74 1.87
CA LEU A 31 14.63 -0.83 2.59
C LEU A 31 13.86 0.35 3.21
N PHE A 32 12.88 0.90 2.50
CA PHE A 32 12.02 1.97 3.01
C PHE A 32 11.21 1.52 4.22
N LEU A 33 10.63 0.30 4.20
CA LEU A 33 9.92 -0.24 5.35
C LEU A 33 10.86 -0.49 6.55
N LEU A 34 12.05 -1.04 6.33
CA LEU A 34 13.04 -1.21 7.40
C LEU A 34 13.37 0.13 8.07
N SER A 35 13.57 1.18 7.27
CA SER A 35 13.79 2.55 7.75
C SER A 35 12.58 3.14 8.47
N TYR A 36 11.37 2.92 7.96
CA TYR A 36 10.11 3.38 8.58
C TYR A 36 9.90 2.73 9.96
N CYS A 37 10.17 1.43 10.06
CA CYS A 37 10.03 0.65 11.28
C CYS A 37 11.18 0.86 12.27
N ASP A 38 12.28 1.48 11.83
CA ASP A 38 13.57 1.50 12.53
C ASP A 38 13.96 0.08 12.97
N CYS A 39 13.91 -0.85 12.01
CA CYS A 39 14.11 -2.28 12.23
C CYS A 39 15.52 -2.71 11.85
N LYS A 40 16.27 -3.22 12.84
CA LYS A 40 17.65 -3.73 12.70
C LYS A 40 17.79 -5.23 13.01
N LEU A 41 16.68 -5.96 12.95
CA LEU A 41 16.61 -7.39 13.30
C LEU A 41 17.09 -8.32 12.19
N PHE A 42 17.25 -7.79 10.98
CA PHE A 42 17.59 -8.55 9.79
C PHE A 42 18.99 -8.17 9.31
N LYS A 43 19.79 -9.18 8.99
CA LYS A 43 21.01 -8.98 8.22
C LYS A 43 20.65 -8.83 6.75
N VAL A 44 20.99 -7.71 6.15
CA VAL A 44 20.56 -7.38 4.78
C VAL A 44 21.66 -7.70 3.78
N PHE A 45 21.30 -8.48 2.77
CA PHE A 45 22.16 -8.88 1.66
C PHE A 45 21.61 -8.35 0.34
N LEU A 46 22.43 -7.60 -0.38
CA LEU A 46 22.17 -7.16 -1.74
C LEU A 46 22.77 -8.19 -2.71
N VAL A 47 21.95 -8.64 -3.66
CA VAL A 47 22.29 -9.67 -4.65
C VAL A 47 22.39 -9.02 -6.02
N PRO A 48 23.60 -8.83 -6.56
CA PRO A 48 23.81 -8.26 -7.89
C PRO A 48 23.17 -9.13 -8.98
N THR A 49 22.46 -8.49 -9.92
CA THR A 49 21.93 -9.18 -11.10
C THR A 49 22.98 -9.42 -12.18
N ASN A 50 24.08 -8.66 -12.19
CA ASN A 50 25.19 -8.75 -13.14
C ASN A 50 26.52 -8.91 -12.39
N GLU A 51 27.51 -9.58 -12.99
CA GLU A 51 28.76 -9.97 -12.30
C GLU A 51 29.83 -8.88 -12.20
N ASP A 52 29.66 -7.73 -12.85
CA ASP A 52 30.58 -6.57 -12.72
C ASP A 52 30.18 -5.69 -11.54
N VAL A 53 30.71 -5.99 -10.35
CA VAL A 53 30.44 -5.21 -9.13
C VAL A 53 31.74 -4.58 -8.64
N ASP A 54 31.79 -3.25 -8.65
CA ASP A 54 32.79 -2.50 -7.88
C ASP A 54 32.24 -2.30 -6.46
N ASP A 55 32.74 -3.13 -5.52
CA ASP A 55 32.29 -3.21 -4.12
C ASP A 55 32.34 -1.86 -3.37
N GLN A 56 33.15 -0.90 -3.83
CA GLN A 56 33.40 0.37 -3.13
C GLN A 56 32.33 1.45 -3.39
N PHE A 57 31.61 1.41 -4.52
CA PHE A 57 30.61 2.42 -4.84
C PHE A 57 29.29 2.20 -4.09
N VAL A 58 28.97 0.94 -3.82
CA VAL A 58 27.71 0.51 -3.16
C VAL A 58 27.73 0.88 -1.67
N THR A 59 28.83 0.67 -0.97
CA THR A 59 28.92 0.92 0.49
C THR A 59 28.90 2.40 0.89
N ARG A 60 29.25 3.33 -0.02
CA ARG A 60 29.40 4.75 0.32
C ARG A 60 28.11 5.58 0.21
N ASN A 61 27.12 5.11 -0.54
CA ASN A 61 25.86 5.84 -0.81
C ASN A 61 24.63 5.18 -0.17
N LEU A 62 24.77 4.02 0.47
CA LEU A 62 23.64 3.29 1.04
C LEU A 62 23.34 3.74 2.48
N LEU A 63 22.10 4.21 2.66
CA LEU A 63 21.32 4.28 3.89
C LEU A 63 22.14 4.52 5.17
N CYS A 64 22.13 5.75 5.69
CA CYS A 64 22.96 6.19 6.82
C CYS A 64 22.92 5.30 8.09
N ASP A 65 21.93 4.41 8.23
CA ASP A 65 21.66 3.63 9.45
C ASP A 65 21.59 2.10 9.27
N LEU A 66 21.69 1.55 8.04
CA LEU A 66 21.47 0.12 7.78
C LEU A 66 22.73 -0.57 7.24
N GLU A 67 23.21 -1.57 7.97
CA GLU A 67 24.33 -2.41 7.52
C GLU A 67 23.86 -3.35 6.40
N VAL A 68 24.47 -3.20 5.22
CA VAL A 68 24.20 -4.01 4.04
C VAL A 68 25.46 -4.75 3.59
N HIS A 69 25.28 -5.99 3.12
CA HIS A 69 26.36 -6.80 2.57
C HIS A 69 26.07 -7.16 1.12
N LEU A 70 27.08 -7.21 0.26
CA LEU A 70 26.96 -7.76 -1.08
C LEU A 70 27.20 -9.28 -1.03
N VAL A 71 26.39 -10.04 -1.76
CA VAL A 71 26.55 -11.48 -1.90
C VAL A 71 26.24 -11.91 -3.33
N SER A 72 27.08 -12.77 -3.90
CA SER A 72 26.83 -13.26 -5.26
C SER A 72 25.68 -14.27 -5.27
N ARG A 73 25.01 -14.39 -6.41
CA ARG A 73 23.85 -15.29 -6.54
C ARG A 73 24.18 -16.75 -6.27
N CYS A 74 25.39 -17.20 -6.62
CA CYS A 74 25.85 -18.57 -6.37
C CYS A 74 26.15 -18.88 -4.89
N GLN A 75 26.35 -17.84 -4.07
CA GLN A 75 26.57 -17.97 -2.62
C GLN A 75 25.27 -17.95 -1.81
N LEU A 76 24.12 -17.74 -2.45
CA LEU A 76 22.84 -17.74 -1.76
C LEU A 76 22.47 -19.14 -1.25
N PRO A 77 21.73 -19.24 -0.13
CA PRO A 77 21.12 -20.50 0.26
C PRO A 77 20.25 -21.07 -0.86
N VAL A 78 20.29 -22.39 -1.09
CA VAL A 78 19.56 -23.07 -2.19
C VAL A 78 18.07 -22.73 -2.20
N VAL A 79 17.47 -22.63 -1.01
CA VAL A 79 16.07 -22.24 -0.81
C VAL A 79 15.76 -20.83 -1.35
N VAL A 80 16.71 -19.90 -1.26
CA VAL A 80 16.59 -18.54 -1.82
C VAL A 80 16.84 -18.52 -3.32
N GLN A 81 17.78 -19.32 -3.82
CA GLN A 81 18.10 -19.38 -5.26
C GLN A 81 16.89 -19.74 -6.13
N SER A 82 15.94 -20.48 -5.55
CA SER A 82 14.69 -20.90 -6.20
C SER A 82 13.54 -19.89 -6.05
N CYS A 83 13.78 -18.74 -5.42
CA CYS A 83 12.78 -17.69 -5.18
C CYS A 83 13.10 -16.42 -5.96
N THR A 84 12.06 -15.64 -6.26
CA THR A 84 12.20 -14.23 -6.61
C THR A 84 12.47 -13.42 -5.33
N LEU A 85 13.42 -12.49 -5.37
CA LEU A 85 13.66 -11.60 -4.24
C LEU A 85 12.56 -10.51 -4.19
N PRO A 86 12.20 -10.01 -3.00
CA PRO A 86 12.86 -10.20 -1.71
C PRO A 86 12.55 -11.57 -1.09
N ALA A 87 13.52 -12.08 -0.32
CA ALA A 87 13.35 -13.31 0.45
C ALA A 87 14.03 -13.23 1.82
N VAL A 88 13.38 -13.78 2.84
CA VAL A 88 13.92 -13.90 4.21
C VAL A 88 14.15 -15.36 4.54
N VAL A 89 15.37 -15.72 4.90
CA VAL A 89 15.71 -17.07 5.38
C VAL A 89 15.56 -17.13 6.90
N MET A 90 14.83 -18.14 7.36
CA MET A 90 14.67 -18.40 8.79
C MET A 90 15.93 -19.02 9.40
N LYS A 91 15.99 -18.99 10.74
CA LYS A 91 17.12 -19.46 11.56
C LYS A 91 17.65 -20.85 11.23
N ASP A 92 16.82 -21.76 10.73
CA ASP A 92 17.20 -23.13 10.41
C ASP A 92 17.81 -23.30 9.00
N GLY A 93 17.79 -22.25 8.18
CA GLY A 93 18.29 -22.27 6.81
C GLY A 93 17.48 -23.13 5.84
N LYS A 94 16.38 -23.77 6.30
CA LYS A 94 15.59 -24.73 5.52
C LYS A 94 14.38 -24.08 4.87
N PHE A 95 13.86 -23.03 5.48
CA PHE A 95 12.68 -22.33 4.99
C PHE A 95 13.01 -20.87 4.71
N CYS A 96 12.42 -20.34 3.63
CA CYS A 96 12.37 -18.92 3.40
C CYS A 96 10.93 -18.43 3.24
N ARG A 97 10.74 -17.15 3.57
CA ARG A 97 9.57 -16.38 3.15
C ARG A 97 9.98 -15.59 1.92
N ALA A 98 9.26 -15.73 0.82
CA ALA A 98 9.55 -15.04 -0.43
C ALA A 98 8.30 -14.30 -0.94
N GLY A 99 8.52 -13.27 -1.73
CA GLY A 99 7.49 -12.33 -2.17
C GLY A 99 7.44 -11.10 -1.27
N LEU A 100 7.24 -9.94 -1.88
CA LEU A 100 7.29 -8.64 -1.22
C LEU A 100 6.26 -8.55 -0.11
N SER A 101 4.98 -8.82 -0.38
CA SER A 101 3.93 -8.67 0.64
C SER A 101 4.19 -9.58 1.84
N VAL A 102 4.66 -10.81 1.59
CA VAL A 102 4.98 -11.78 2.64
C VAL A 102 6.17 -11.30 3.49
N VAL A 103 7.24 -10.87 2.84
CA VAL A 103 8.46 -10.38 3.50
C VAL A 103 8.19 -9.11 4.30
N LEU A 104 7.49 -8.12 3.74
CA LEU A 104 7.19 -6.87 4.41
C LEU A 104 6.30 -7.08 5.66
N ARG A 105 5.28 -7.94 5.54
CA ARG A 105 4.43 -8.32 6.68
C ARG A 105 5.23 -9.03 7.76
N HIS A 106 6.20 -9.86 7.38
CA HIS A 106 7.10 -10.53 8.31
C HIS A 106 8.03 -9.54 9.04
N ILE A 107 8.58 -8.54 8.34
CA ILE A 107 9.35 -7.44 8.94
C ILE A 107 8.51 -6.70 9.99
N ILE A 108 7.27 -6.34 9.65
CA ILE A 108 6.35 -5.67 10.59
C ILE A 108 6.10 -6.54 11.84
N GLN A 109 5.82 -7.83 11.65
CA GLN A 109 5.56 -8.76 12.75
C GLN A 109 6.79 -8.89 13.66
N LYS A 110 7.98 -9.11 13.09
CA LYS A 110 9.23 -9.21 13.85
C LYS A 110 9.57 -7.93 14.59
N THR A 111 9.36 -6.78 13.96
CA THR A 111 9.56 -5.48 14.61
C THR A 111 8.67 -5.34 15.86
N TYR A 112 7.39 -5.67 15.74
CA TYR A 112 6.45 -5.59 16.86
C TYR A 112 6.69 -6.66 17.94
N GLU A 113 7.11 -7.86 17.55
CA GLU A 113 7.50 -8.93 18.49
C GLU A 113 8.72 -8.51 19.34
N ALA A 114 9.69 -7.81 18.74
CA ALA A 114 10.87 -7.31 19.44
C ALA A 114 10.56 -6.08 20.31
N ASP A 115 9.64 -5.22 19.87
CA ASP A 115 9.24 -4.02 20.60
C ASP A 115 7.71 -3.78 20.50
N PRO A 116 6.93 -4.30 21.47
CA PRO A 116 5.47 -4.13 21.49
C PRO A 116 5.00 -2.68 21.65
N SER A 117 5.88 -1.74 21.98
CA SER A 117 5.51 -0.32 22.07
C SER A 117 5.27 0.32 20.69
N LYS A 118 5.78 -0.30 19.61
CA LYS A 118 5.61 0.15 18.21
C LYS A 118 4.24 -0.23 17.65
N THR A 119 3.16 0.18 18.30
CA THR A 119 1.78 -0.13 17.87
C THR A 119 1.47 0.43 16.47
N ASN A 120 2.01 1.60 16.15
CA ASN A 120 1.90 2.22 14.83
C ASN A 120 2.48 1.34 13.70
N VAL A 121 3.47 0.50 13.99
CA VAL A 121 4.05 -0.43 13.00
C VAL A 121 3.10 -1.59 12.71
N VAL A 122 2.50 -2.20 13.73
CA VAL A 122 1.55 -3.30 13.50
C VAL A 122 0.24 -2.83 12.87
N GLU A 123 -0.13 -1.56 13.08
CA GLU A 123 -1.28 -0.91 12.43
C GLU A 123 -1.15 -0.82 10.91
N LEU A 124 0.08 -0.83 10.35
CA LEU A 124 0.30 -0.92 8.91
C LEU A 124 -0.34 -2.15 8.29
N LEU A 125 -0.52 -3.24 9.04
CA LEU A 125 -1.21 -4.43 8.55
C LEU A 125 -2.71 -4.20 8.32
N GLY A 126 -3.23 -3.01 8.64
CA GLY A 126 -4.62 -2.62 8.43
C GLY A 126 -5.58 -3.31 9.38
N PHE A 127 -6.87 -3.11 9.14
CA PHE A 127 -7.94 -3.70 9.95
C PHE A 127 -7.81 -5.23 9.99
N LYS A 128 -7.85 -5.82 11.19
CA LYS A 128 -7.65 -7.29 11.40
C LYS A 128 -6.37 -7.84 10.74
N LYS A 129 -5.36 -6.99 10.52
CA LYS A 129 -4.09 -7.36 9.89
C LYS A 129 -4.25 -7.92 8.46
N THR A 130 -5.24 -7.45 7.68
CA THR A 130 -5.55 -7.99 6.34
C THR A 130 -4.87 -7.29 5.16
N CYS A 131 -4.28 -6.10 5.35
CA CYS A 131 -3.61 -5.35 4.28
C CYS A 131 -2.54 -6.22 3.60
N LEU A 132 -2.65 -6.42 2.29
CA LEU A 132 -1.76 -7.28 1.49
C LEU A 132 -1.55 -8.70 2.07
N LYS A 133 -2.55 -9.25 2.79
CA LYS A 133 -2.48 -10.62 3.33
C LYS A 133 -2.72 -11.68 2.25
N ALA A 134 -3.61 -11.39 1.31
CA ALA A 134 -3.96 -12.30 0.22
C ALA A 134 -2.89 -12.25 -0.87
N CYS A 135 -2.56 -13.40 -1.47
CA CYS A 135 -1.52 -13.48 -2.50
C CYS A 135 -1.95 -12.77 -3.80
N ALA A 136 -0.98 -12.40 -4.63
CA ALA A 136 -1.22 -11.70 -5.90
C ALA A 136 -2.00 -12.54 -6.93
N GLU A 137 -2.05 -13.85 -6.78
CA GLU A 137 -2.83 -14.76 -7.62
C GLU A 137 -4.34 -14.61 -7.37
N VAL A 138 -4.73 -14.24 -6.15
CA VAL A 138 -6.14 -14.21 -5.70
C VAL A 138 -6.66 -12.81 -5.40
N SER A 139 -5.76 -11.83 -5.22
CA SER A 139 -6.10 -10.45 -4.89
C SER A 139 -5.57 -9.52 -5.96
N GLN A 140 -6.48 -8.90 -6.72
CA GLN A 140 -6.13 -7.89 -7.71
C GLN A 140 -5.40 -6.69 -7.07
N TRP A 141 -5.81 -6.28 -5.87
CA TRP A 141 -5.16 -5.20 -5.13
C TRP A 141 -3.73 -5.56 -4.74
N THR A 142 -3.51 -6.78 -4.24
CA THR A 142 -2.16 -7.26 -3.92
C THR A 142 -1.31 -7.33 -5.18
N ARG A 143 -1.84 -7.89 -6.29
CA ARG A 143 -1.14 -7.94 -7.57
C ARG A 143 -0.73 -6.56 -8.06
N LEU A 144 -1.65 -5.59 -7.98
CA LEU A 144 -1.40 -4.22 -8.40
C LEU A 144 -0.25 -3.59 -7.59
N CYS A 145 -0.29 -3.71 -6.26
CA CYS A 145 0.72 -3.12 -5.36
C CYS A 145 2.08 -3.83 -5.46
N GLU A 146 2.09 -5.16 -5.47
CA GLU A 146 3.31 -5.97 -5.35
C GLU A 146 3.99 -6.25 -6.69
N ILE A 147 3.24 -6.28 -7.80
CA ILE A 147 3.76 -6.74 -9.09
C ILE A 147 3.59 -5.65 -10.15
N SER A 148 2.35 -5.28 -10.46
CA SER A 148 2.07 -4.50 -11.67
C SER A 148 2.67 -3.10 -11.62
N ILE A 149 2.47 -2.35 -10.53
CA ILE A 149 2.99 -0.98 -10.40
C ILE A 149 4.53 -0.97 -10.37
N PRO A 150 5.21 -1.77 -9.54
CA PRO A 150 6.67 -1.84 -9.57
C PRO A 150 7.22 -2.12 -10.98
N LEU A 151 6.71 -3.15 -11.67
CA LEU A 151 7.19 -3.49 -13.02
C LEU A 151 6.90 -2.40 -14.05
N ALA A 152 5.70 -1.80 -14.00
CA ALA A 152 5.32 -0.72 -14.90
C ALA A 152 6.21 0.51 -14.73
N VAL A 153 6.53 0.88 -13.48
CA VAL A 153 7.42 2.01 -13.19
C VAL A 153 8.85 1.67 -13.59
N GLU A 154 9.38 0.48 -13.29
CA GLU A 154 10.72 0.10 -13.74
C GLU A 154 10.85 0.11 -15.27
N GLY A 155 9.84 -0.40 -15.99
CA GLY A 155 9.77 -0.32 -17.44
C GLY A 155 9.77 1.13 -17.94
N PHE A 156 8.98 1.99 -17.30
CA PHE A 156 8.93 3.43 -17.59
C PHE A 156 10.28 4.13 -17.38
N LEU A 157 11.00 3.79 -16.31
CA LEU A 157 12.32 4.35 -16.01
C LEU A 157 13.40 3.88 -16.99
N LYS A 158 13.25 2.68 -17.56
CA LYS A 158 14.20 2.09 -18.54
C LYS A 158 13.94 2.56 -19.96
N ALA A 159 12.71 2.95 -20.30
CA ALA A 159 12.36 3.37 -21.64
C ALA A 159 13.08 4.67 -22.04
N SER A 160 13.53 4.77 -23.30
CA SER A 160 14.11 6.02 -23.79
C SER A 160 13.06 7.14 -23.80
N PRO A 161 13.46 8.41 -23.64
CA PRO A 161 12.51 9.55 -23.59
C PRO A 161 11.56 9.61 -24.79
N GLU A 162 11.99 9.11 -25.95
CA GLU A 162 11.23 9.08 -27.20
C GLU A 162 10.07 8.06 -27.18
N HIS A 163 10.26 6.92 -26.51
CA HIS A 163 9.26 5.84 -26.39
C HIS A 163 8.42 5.96 -25.12
N CYS A 164 8.89 6.78 -24.17
CA CYS A 164 8.22 7.03 -22.91
C CYS A 164 7.27 8.22 -23.08
N GLN A 165 6.20 8.11 -23.88
CA GLN A 165 5.26 9.24 -24.07
C GLN A 165 3.99 9.13 -23.24
N THR A 166 3.59 7.92 -22.86
CA THR A 166 2.32 7.65 -22.17
C THR A 166 2.52 7.29 -20.70
N ILE A 167 1.50 7.59 -19.88
CA ILE A 167 1.44 7.15 -18.48
C ILE A 167 1.21 5.63 -18.50
N PRO A 168 1.96 4.84 -17.71
CA PRO A 168 1.75 3.40 -17.66
C PRO A 168 0.31 3.03 -17.25
N PRO A 169 -0.32 2.03 -17.89
CA PRO A 169 -1.71 1.65 -17.60
C PRO A 169 -1.97 1.33 -16.12
N ASP A 170 -1.01 0.71 -15.43
CA ASP A 170 -1.13 0.37 -14.01
C ASP A 170 -1.15 1.60 -13.09
N ILE A 171 -0.52 2.71 -13.51
CA ILE A 171 -0.60 4.00 -12.81
C ILE A 171 -1.99 4.62 -13.00
N LEU A 172 -2.55 4.53 -14.21
CA LEU A 172 -3.92 4.97 -14.48
C LEU A 172 -4.95 4.10 -13.73
N LEU A 173 -4.67 2.81 -13.58
CA LEU A 173 -5.49 1.90 -12.79
C LEU A 173 -5.45 2.28 -11.30
N LEU A 174 -4.28 2.65 -10.76
CA LEU A 174 -4.19 3.17 -9.39
C LEU A 174 -4.99 4.47 -9.22
N GLU A 175 -4.87 5.42 -10.15
CA GLU A 175 -5.64 6.66 -10.13
C GLU A 175 -7.15 6.38 -10.09
N ARG A 176 -7.63 5.46 -10.94
CA ARG A 176 -9.04 5.02 -10.93
C ARG A 176 -9.43 4.39 -9.59
N LYS A 177 -8.58 3.52 -9.03
CA LYS A 177 -8.83 2.85 -7.75
C LYS A 177 -8.95 3.85 -6.59
N LEU A 178 -8.14 4.91 -6.57
CA LEU A 178 -8.23 5.97 -5.57
C LEU A 178 -9.54 6.78 -5.67
N GLY A 179 -10.22 6.75 -6.83
CA GLY A 179 -11.52 7.38 -7.03
C GLY A 179 -12.72 6.49 -6.66
N GLU A 180 -12.50 5.21 -6.33
CA GLU A 180 -13.57 4.31 -5.91
C GLU A 180 -14.02 4.64 -4.47
N PRO A 181 -15.31 4.44 -4.13
CA PRO A 181 -15.79 4.71 -2.78
C PRO A 181 -15.20 3.72 -1.76
N VAL A 182 -14.71 4.27 -0.64
CA VAL A 182 -14.11 3.47 0.44
C VAL A 182 -15.19 2.77 1.26
N ARG A 183 -14.91 1.53 1.69
CA ARG A 183 -15.68 0.83 2.72
C ARG A 183 -14.82 0.55 3.94
N VAL A 184 -15.25 1.03 5.11
CA VAL A 184 -14.56 0.77 6.40
C VAL A 184 -15.48 0.06 7.39
N HIS A 185 -14.91 -0.57 8.44
CA HIS A 185 -15.71 -1.31 9.42
C HIS A 185 -16.81 -0.48 10.13
N ASN A 186 -16.64 0.84 10.21
CA ASN A 186 -17.61 1.79 10.77
C ASN A 186 -18.22 2.71 9.70
N ASP A 187 -18.33 2.23 8.46
CA ASP A 187 -18.75 3.01 7.27
C ASP A 187 -19.99 3.86 7.53
N ASP A 188 -21.09 3.23 7.94
CA ASP A 188 -22.36 3.89 8.23
C ASP A 188 -22.24 5.00 9.28
N LYS A 189 -21.41 4.80 10.31
CA LYS A 189 -21.20 5.80 11.36
C LYS A 189 -20.51 7.04 10.80
N ILE A 190 -19.43 6.83 10.05
CA ILE A 190 -18.62 7.91 9.50
C ILE A 190 -19.40 8.67 8.42
N ARG A 191 -20.12 7.96 7.54
CA ARG A 191 -20.94 8.59 6.48
C ARG A 191 -22.09 9.40 7.05
N ARG A 192 -22.68 8.99 8.19
CA ARG A 192 -23.67 9.79 8.91
C ARG A 192 -23.07 11.06 9.50
N GLN A 193 -21.86 10.98 10.05
CA GLN A 193 -21.13 12.16 10.53
C GLN A 193 -20.75 13.11 9.37
N LYS A 194 -20.35 12.58 8.21
CA LYS A 194 -20.10 13.37 6.98
C LYS A 194 -21.35 14.12 6.56
N LEU A 195 -22.51 13.44 6.54
CA LEU A 195 -23.80 14.05 6.23
C LEU A 195 -24.19 15.15 7.22
N GLN A 196 -23.91 14.97 8.52
CA GLN A 196 -24.16 15.99 9.53
C GLN A 196 -23.29 17.22 9.32
N GLN A 197 -21.99 17.05 9.03
CA GLN A 197 -21.08 18.16 8.72
C GLN A 197 -21.50 18.91 7.45
N GLN A 198 -21.86 18.21 6.38
CA GLN A 198 -22.37 18.83 5.16
C GLN A 198 -23.65 19.64 5.42
N LYS A 199 -24.57 19.11 6.24
CA LYS A 199 -25.80 19.84 6.64
C LYS A 199 -25.52 21.02 7.56
N ALA A 200 -24.52 20.94 8.43
CA ALA A 200 -24.12 22.05 9.30
C ALA A 200 -23.43 23.16 8.50
N GLY A 201 -22.53 22.82 7.57
CA GLY A 201 -21.91 23.75 6.64
C GLY A 201 -22.93 24.46 5.74
N ALA A 202 -23.91 23.73 5.21
CA ALA A 202 -25.00 24.31 4.40
C ALA A 202 -25.89 25.28 5.19
N LYS A 203 -26.09 25.05 6.50
CA LYS A 203 -26.84 25.97 7.38
C LYS A 203 -26.04 27.22 7.75
N SER A 204 -24.72 27.11 7.85
CA SER A 204 -23.83 28.24 8.11
C SER A 204 -23.60 29.13 6.88
N ALA A 205 -23.86 28.63 5.67
CA ALA A 205 -23.69 29.33 4.40
C ALA A 205 -24.95 30.08 3.92
N MET A 206 -26.06 30.03 4.66
CA MET A 206 -27.24 30.87 4.34
C MET A 206 -27.04 32.28 4.90
N PRO A 207 -27.19 33.36 4.09
CA PRO A 207 -27.10 34.71 4.60
C PRO A 207 -28.30 34.96 5.52
N ALA A 208 -28.03 35.41 6.75
CA ALA A 208 -29.04 36.00 7.60
C ALA A 208 -29.58 37.26 6.89
N PHE A 209 -30.75 37.15 6.25
CA PHE A 209 -31.56 38.32 5.97
C PHE A 209 -32.12 38.82 7.31
N GLY A 210 -31.43 39.81 7.87
CA GLY A 210 -31.85 40.59 9.02
C GLY A 210 -31.17 41.94 8.93
N GLU A 211 -31.96 42.95 8.58
CA GLU A 211 -31.58 44.36 8.53
C GLU A 211 -31.00 44.81 9.89
N GLU A 212 -29.85 45.48 9.88
CA GLU A 212 -29.69 46.85 10.36
C GLU A 212 -28.25 47.34 10.21
N ALA A 213 -28.14 48.59 9.77
CA ALA A 213 -26.89 49.29 9.47
C ALA A 213 -26.25 49.85 10.74
N THR A 214 -24.92 49.77 10.87
CA THR A 214 -24.06 50.95 11.11
C THR A 214 -22.56 50.64 11.01
N GLU A 215 -21.93 51.54 10.27
CA GLU A 215 -20.53 51.95 10.07
C GLU A 215 -19.30 51.32 10.78
N GLU A 216 -18.28 51.21 9.93
CA GLU A 216 -16.83 51.36 10.14
C GLU A 216 -16.05 50.35 11.00
N GLY A 217 -15.43 49.38 10.30
CA GLY A 217 -14.30 48.60 10.80
C GLY A 217 -13.60 47.82 9.69
N LYS A 218 -12.30 48.09 9.47
CA LYS A 218 -11.42 47.47 8.46
C LYS A 218 -11.61 45.94 8.35
N PRO A 219 -11.66 45.36 7.13
CA PRO A 219 -11.63 43.91 7.00
C PRO A 219 -10.19 43.43 7.23
N VAL A 220 -9.93 42.87 8.41
CA VAL A 220 -8.83 41.92 8.57
C VAL A 220 -9.21 40.72 7.69
N LYS A 221 -8.48 40.53 6.58
CA LYS A 221 -8.53 39.30 5.80
C LYS A 221 -8.03 38.16 6.69
N MET A 222 -8.93 37.57 7.49
CA MET A 222 -8.69 36.25 8.04
C MET A 222 -8.69 35.32 6.84
N GLN A 223 -7.51 34.78 6.54
CA GLN A 223 -7.31 33.77 5.54
C GLN A 223 -8.08 32.54 6.02
N GLU A 224 -9.29 32.33 5.50
CA GLU A 224 -10.09 31.14 5.75
C GLU A 224 -9.35 29.95 5.15
N HIS A 225 -8.51 29.30 5.95
CA HIS A 225 -8.04 27.97 5.62
C HIS A 225 -9.26 27.05 5.59
N PRO A 226 -9.54 26.35 4.48
CA PRO A 226 -10.67 25.44 4.41
C PRO A 226 -10.51 24.38 5.50
N LEU A 227 -11.58 24.19 6.28
CA LEU A 227 -11.60 23.16 7.32
C LEU A 227 -11.25 21.79 6.71
N PRO A 228 -10.37 20.99 7.35
CA PRO A 228 -10.02 19.68 6.84
C PRO A 228 -11.27 18.81 6.72
N SER A 229 -11.35 18.00 5.66
CA SER A 229 -12.47 17.07 5.49
C SER A 229 -12.60 16.14 6.70
N LEU A 230 -13.79 15.60 6.93
CA LEU A 230 -14.02 14.64 8.02
C LEU A 230 -13.05 13.47 7.93
N GLU A 231 -12.86 12.94 6.72
CA GLU A 231 -11.97 11.83 6.44
C GLU A 231 -10.52 12.17 6.77
N LEU A 232 -10.03 13.36 6.38
CA LEU A 232 -8.70 13.83 6.78
C LEU A 232 -8.58 13.90 8.30
N SER A 233 -9.56 14.51 8.96
CA SER A 233 -9.56 14.66 10.43
C SER A 233 -9.50 13.29 11.13
N ILE A 234 -10.30 12.33 10.66
CA ILE A 234 -10.29 10.95 11.18
C ILE A 234 -8.95 10.27 10.92
N ALA A 235 -8.40 10.40 9.71
CA ALA A 235 -7.16 9.77 9.32
C ALA A 235 -5.98 10.26 10.18
N PHE A 236 -5.83 11.58 10.33
CA PHE A 236 -4.74 12.16 11.11
C PHE A 236 -4.88 11.94 12.62
N SER A 237 -6.10 11.87 13.14
CA SER A 237 -6.32 11.55 14.57
C SER A 237 -5.75 10.19 14.98
N LYS A 238 -5.73 9.22 14.06
CA LYS A 238 -5.12 7.91 14.30
C LYS A 238 -3.59 7.92 14.21
N LEU A 239 -3.02 8.84 13.44
CA LEU A 239 -1.56 8.94 13.27
C LEU A 239 -0.87 9.67 14.42
N LEU A 240 -1.58 10.56 15.11
CA LEU A 240 -0.97 11.49 16.07
C LEU A 240 -0.78 10.95 17.49
N VAL A 241 -1.15 9.69 17.79
CA VAL A 241 -1.00 9.03 19.11
C VAL A 241 -1.11 10.03 20.26
N GLN A 242 -2.19 10.81 20.30
CA GLN A 242 -2.52 11.60 21.48
C GLN A 242 -3.58 10.82 22.24
N GLU A 243 -3.32 10.64 23.53
CA GLU A 243 -4.17 9.88 24.45
C GLU A 243 -5.63 10.07 24.11
N ARG A 244 -6.29 8.93 23.90
CA ARG A 244 -7.73 8.85 23.75
C ARG A 244 -8.33 9.50 24.99
N SER A 245 -8.78 10.75 24.89
CA SER A 245 -9.76 11.22 25.86
C SER A 245 -11.00 10.37 25.63
N ASP A 246 -11.29 9.49 26.59
CA ASP A 246 -12.56 8.77 26.66
C ASP A 246 -13.68 9.76 27.02
N VAL A 247 -13.89 10.78 26.19
CA VAL A 247 -15.15 11.51 26.17
C VAL A 247 -16.08 10.64 25.33
N VAL A 248 -16.67 9.66 26.00
CA VAL A 248 -17.91 9.02 25.53
C VAL A 248 -18.98 10.11 25.53
N ASN A 249 -19.06 10.88 24.44
CA ASN A 249 -20.26 11.64 24.15
C ASN A 249 -21.37 10.62 23.89
N ARG A 250 -22.15 10.36 24.94
CA ARG A 250 -23.48 9.75 24.84
C ARG A 250 -24.33 10.69 23.98
N GLU A 251 -24.28 10.51 22.67
CA GLU A 251 -25.04 11.32 21.74
C GLU A 251 -26.51 10.88 21.75
N ALA A 252 -27.39 11.88 21.84
CA ALA A 252 -28.82 11.69 22.03
C ALA A 252 -29.48 10.94 20.87
N SER A 253 -30.38 10.03 21.23
CA SER A 253 -31.19 9.20 20.33
C SER A 253 -32.27 10.03 19.61
N HIS A 254 -31.88 10.83 18.63
CA HIS A 254 -32.78 11.37 17.61
C HIS A 254 -32.35 10.91 16.22
N ILE A 255 -32.37 9.59 16.03
CA ILE A 255 -32.13 8.95 14.74
C ILE A 255 -33.37 9.17 13.86
N ARG A 256 -33.36 10.24 13.06
CA ARG A 256 -34.20 10.27 11.86
C ARG A 256 -33.66 9.22 10.89
N ARG A 257 -34.53 8.28 10.50
CA ARG A 257 -34.28 7.16 9.59
C ARG A 257 -33.92 7.64 8.18
N THR A 258 -32.66 7.99 7.94
CA THR A 258 -32.12 8.10 6.57
C THR A 258 -31.69 6.70 6.11
N LYS A 259 -32.12 6.28 4.91
CA LYS A 259 -31.70 4.99 4.33
C LYS A 259 -30.20 5.02 4.07
N THR A 260 -29.52 3.88 4.27
CA THR A 260 -28.07 3.76 4.07
C THR A 260 -27.63 4.05 2.62
N SER A 261 -28.53 3.85 1.65
CA SER A 261 -28.33 4.25 0.24
C SER A 261 -28.12 5.75 0.05
N ASP A 262 -28.66 6.58 0.94
CA ASP A 262 -28.71 8.03 0.76
C ASP A 262 -27.57 8.75 1.52
N LEU A 263 -26.64 7.98 2.10
CA LEU A 263 -25.48 8.52 2.80
C LEU A 263 -24.38 8.89 1.78
N PRO A 264 -23.64 9.99 1.97
CA PRO A 264 -22.54 10.36 1.08
C PRO A 264 -21.43 9.28 1.12
N PRO A 265 -20.77 8.96 -0.01
CA PRO A 265 -19.65 8.02 -0.02
C PRO A 265 -18.45 8.59 0.75
N LEU A 266 -17.55 7.70 1.17
CA LEU A 266 -16.25 8.06 1.76
C LEU A 266 -15.17 8.03 0.69
N ASP A 267 -14.29 9.01 0.75
CA ASP A 267 -13.21 9.18 -0.21
C ASP A 267 -11.91 8.56 0.32
N HIS A 268 -11.04 8.12 -0.58
CA HIS A 268 -9.71 7.67 -0.21
C HIS A 268 -8.86 8.82 0.34
N ILE A 269 -8.32 8.60 1.54
CA ILE A 269 -7.25 9.45 2.10
C ILE A 269 -5.90 8.80 1.79
N PHE A 270 -5.85 7.50 1.97
CA PHE A 270 -4.72 6.60 1.74
C PHE A 270 -5.13 5.48 0.77
N ALA A 271 -4.18 4.66 0.34
CA ALA A 271 -4.33 3.74 -0.78
C ALA A 271 -5.47 2.72 -0.59
N GLU A 272 -5.56 2.09 0.59
CA GLU A 272 -6.65 1.14 0.89
C GLU A 272 -7.93 1.80 1.41
N GLY A 273 -7.87 3.07 1.84
CA GLY A 273 -9.04 3.77 2.38
C GLY A 273 -8.69 4.97 3.25
N LEU A 274 -9.26 5.02 4.47
CA LEU A 274 -9.07 6.16 5.36
C LEU A 274 -7.77 6.13 6.17
N TYR A 275 -7.13 4.97 6.29
CA TYR A 275 -6.01 4.77 7.21
C TYR A 275 -4.73 4.46 6.44
N PHE A 276 -3.61 4.95 6.96
CA PHE A 276 -2.30 4.64 6.43
C PHE A 276 -1.96 3.17 6.70
N THR A 277 -1.58 2.44 5.64
CA THR A 277 -1.36 0.99 5.68
C THR A 277 -0.07 0.61 4.97
N LEU A 278 0.26 -0.68 4.99
CA LEU A 278 1.39 -1.23 4.26
C LEU A 278 1.26 -0.98 2.75
N ALA A 279 0.05 -0.91 2.19
CA ALA A 279 -0.14 -0.57 0.78
C ALA A 279 0.45 0.82 0.45
N ASP A 280 0.29 1.80 1.33
CA ASP A 280 0.87 3.14 1.14
C ASP A 280 2.40 3.10 1.17
N VAL A 281 2.97 2.32 2.09
CA VAL A 281 4.43 2.11 2.20
C VAL A 281 4.98 1.42 0.95
N VAL A 282 4.24 0.49 0.36
CA VAL A 282 4.60 -0.22 -0.88
C VAL A 282 4.53 0.71 -2.10
N LEU A 283 3.45 1.47 -2.23
CA LEU A 283 3.22 2.32 -3.41
C LEU A 283 4.11 3.55 -3.43
N LEU A 284 4.46 4.12 -2.27
CA LEU A 284 5.15 5.40 -2.17
C LEU A 284 6.49 5.43 -2.94
N PRO A 285 7.44 4.48 -2.76
CA PRO A 285 8.67 4.49 -3.54
C PRO A 285 8.43 4.39 -5.05
N CYS A 286 7.47 3.58 -5.50
CA CYS A 286 7.15 3.44 -6.92
C CYS A 286 6.61 4.73 -7.52
N ILE A 287 5.58 5.30 -6.88
CA ILE A 287 4.94 6.52 -7.37
C ILE A 287 5.90 7.71 -7.30
N HIS A 288 6.73 7.78 -6.26
CA HIS A 288 7.77 8.80 -6.18
C HIS A 288 8.72 8.76 -7.38
N GLN A 289 9.26 7.59 -7.73
CA GLN A 289 10.17 7.46 -8.86
C GLN A 289 9.48 7.80 -10.18
N PHE A 290 8.24 7.36 -10.35
CA PHE A 290 7.42 7.72 -11.51
C PHE A 290 7.23 9.24 -11.64
N LEU A 291 6.83 9.92 -10.55
CA LEU A 291 6.59 11.36 -10.53
C LEU A 291 7.90 12.15 -10.74
N ALA A 292 9.00 11.71 -10.09
CA ALA A 292 10.30 12.36 -10.20
C ALA A 292 10.83 12.29 -11.64
N SER A 293 10.75 11.11 -12.26
CA SER A 293 11.13 10.92 -13.66
C SER A 293 10.22 11.70 -14.61
N SER A 294 8.91 11.69 -14.38
CA SER A 294 7.95 12.45 -15.19
C SER A 294 8.20 13.96 -15.12
N LYS A 295 8.53 14.48 -13.93
CA LYS A 295 8.90 15.89 -13.73
C LYS A 295 10.21 16.24 -14.47
N LYS A 296 11.24 15.39 -14.39
CA LYS A 296 12.49 15.56 -15.14
C LYS A 296 12.26 15.58 -16.66
N GLN A 297 11.31 14.79 -17.14
CA GLN A 297 10.94 14.71 -18.56
C GLN A 297 9.97 15.82 -19.02
N GLY A 298 9.57 16.75 -18.15
CA GLY A 298 8.64 17.82 -18.49
C GLY A 298 7.23 17.33 -18.86
N LYS A 299 6.87 16.12 -18.44
CA LYS A 299 5.56 15.53 -18.77
C LYS A 299 4.44 16.21 -18.00
N ASN A 300 3.33 16.35 -18.70
CA ASN A 300 2.13 16.92 -18.12
C ASN A 300 1.44 15.90 -17.19
N LEU A 301 1.60 16.09 -15.87
CA LEU A 301 0.99 15.27 -14.82
C LEU A 301 -0.46 15.68 -14.48
N LEU A 302 -1.07 16.61 -15.22
CA LEU A 302 -2.42 17.13 -14.94
C LEU A 302 -3.51 16.03 -14.92
N ASN A 303 -3.22 14.83 -15.42
CA ASN A 303 -4.16 13.71 -15.49
C ASN A 303 -4.15 12.79 -14.25
N LEU A 304 -3.40 13.11 -13.18
CA LEU A 304 -3.29 12.26 -11.98
C LEU A 304 -3.58 13.03 -10.66
N PRO A 305 -4.74 13.70 -10.52
CA PRO A 305 -5.07 14.50 -9.35
C PRO A 305 -5.17 13.71 -8.05
N LEU A 306 -5.70 12.48 -8.08
CA LEU A 306 -5.90 11.66 -6.88
C LEU A 306 -4.58 11.08 -6.39
N ILE A 307 -3.72 10.60 -7.29
CA ILE A 307 -2.35 10.19 -6.96
C ILE A 307 -1.55 11.38 -6.41
N SER A 308 -1.67 12.56 -7.02
CA SER A 308 -0.96 13.76 -6.55
C SER A 308 -1.38 14.14 -5.13
N SER A 309 -2.70 14.12 -4.87
CA SER A 309 -3.26 14.41 -3.55
C SER A 309 -2.90 13.33 -2.52
N TRP A 310 -2.95 12.06 -2.91
CA TRP A 310 -2.52 10.93 -2.07
C TRP A 310 -1.03 11.06 -1.71
N TYR A 311 -0.18 11.37 -2.70
CA TYR A 311 1.25 11.53 -2.49
C TYR A 311 1.55 12.68 -1.52
N GLN A 312 0.86 13.83 -1.64
CA GLN A 312 0.97 14.94 -0.67
C GLN A 312 0.59 14.49 0.75
N ARG A 313 -0.54 13.79 0.93
CA ARG A 313 -0.98 13.32 2.25
C ARG A 313 -0.05 12.29 2.87
N VAL A 314 0.49 11.38 2.05
CA VAL A 314 1.48 10.39 2.52
C VAL A 314 2.76 11.07 3.02
N GLN A 315 3.19 12.17 2.38
CA GLN A 315 4.32 12.94 2.86
C GLN A 315 4.10 13.54 4.25
N GLU A 316 2.86 13.82 4.65
CA GLU A 316 2.55 14.40 5.96
C GLU A 316 2.68 13.39 7.11
N VAL A 317 2.72 12.09 6.81
CA VAL A 317 2.89 11.04 7.82
C VAL A 317 4.28 11.16 8.46
N PRO A 318 4.40 11.35 9.80
CA PRO A 318 5.70 11.58 10.44
C PRO A 318 6.73 10.47 10.21
N GLY A 319 6.28 9.20 10.17
CA GLY A 319 7.14 8.05 9.88
C GLY A 319 7.70 8.06 8.46
N VAL A 320 6.93 8.58 7.49
CA VAL A 320 7.33 8.66 6.08
C VAL A 320 8.46 9.66 5.89
N LYS A 321 8.35 10.87 6.46
CA LYS A 321 9.42 11.89 6.37
C LYS A 321 10.75 11.38 6.91
N ARG A 322 10.72 10.69 8.06
CA ARG A 322 11.93 10.10 8.65
C ARG A 322 12.52 9.00 7.77
N ALA A 323 11.69 8.08 7.28
CA ALA A 323 12.13 6.99 6.42
C ALA A 323 12.71 7.51 5.10
N ALA A 324 12.05 8.48 4.48
CA ALA A 324 12.49 9.11 3.23
C ALA A 324 13.88 9.75 3.39
N GLY A 325 14.11 10.48 4.49
CA GLY A 325 15.43 11.03 4.82
C GLY A 325 16.51 9.97 4.96
N LYS A 326 16.23 8.86 5.68
CA LYS A 326 17.16 7.72 5.80
C LYS A 326 17.42 7.00 4.47
N CYS A 327 16.44 7.05 3.56
CA CYS A 327 16.49 6.44 2.25
C CYS A 327 17.02 7.34 1.13
N ASN A 328 17.55 8.54 1.45
CA ASN A 328 17.98 9.53 0.44
C ASN A 328 16.89 9.82 -0.60
N MET A 329 15.63 9.75 -0.19
CA MET A 329 14.46 9.95 -1.04
C MET A 329 13.95 11.38 -0.85
N GLU A 330 14.27 12.26 -1.79
CA GLU A 330 13.88 13.67 -1.76
C GLU A 330 12.42 13.86 -2.14
N LEU A 331 11.53 13.99 -1.15
CA LEU A 331 10.09 14.11 -1.37
C LEU A 331 9.74 15.34 -2.24
N LEU A 332 9.04 15.09 -3.34
CA LEU A 332 8.63 16.12 -4.30
C LEU A 332 7.59 17.08 -3.74
N GLN A 333 7.84 18.38 -3.94
CA GLN A 333 6.82 19.42 -3.86
C GLN A 333 6.00 19.42 -5.16
N LEU A 334 4.74 19.04 -5.07
CA LEU A 334 3.77 19.11 -6.16
C LEU A 334 2.94 20.40 -6.00
N PRO A 335 2.57 21.09 -7.11
CA PRO A 335 1.64 22.21 -7.04
C PRO A 335 0.35 21.78 -6.36
N GLU A 336 -0.24 22.65 -5.53
CA GLU A 336 -1.59 22.41 -4.99
C GLU A 336 -2.55 22.25 -6.18
N SER A 337 -3.15 21.06 -6.29
CA SER A 337 -4.16 20.80 -7.31
C SER A 337 -5.40 21.61 -6.96
N MET A 338 -5.75 22.57 -7.84
CA MET A 338 -7.08 23.18 -7.83
C MET A 338 -8.11 22.05 -7.92
N SER A 339 -9.08 22.03 -7.01
CA SER A 339 -10.16 21.05 -6.95
C SER A 339 -10.65 20.67 -8.35
N ALA A 340 -10.59 19.38 -8.68
CA ALA A 340 -11.03 18.87 -9.98
C ALA A 340 -12.47 19.33 -10.28
N PRO A 341 -12.76 19.89 -11.46
CA PRO A 341 -14.14 20.09 -11.89
C PRO A 341 -14.80 18.71 -12.02
N GLU A 342 -15.97 18.53 -11.40
CA GLU A 342 -16.77 17.28 -11.44
C GLU A 342 -17.04 16.77 -12.87
N GLU A 343 -16.87 17.61 -13.89
CA GLU A 343 -17.10 17.30 -15.31
C GLU A 343 -16.00 16.45 -15.97
N GLN A 344 -14.77 16.39 -15.44
CA GLN A 344 -13.69 15.61 -16.05
C GLN A 344 -13.71 14.11 -15.71
N LEU A 345 -14.38 13.70 -14.62
CA LEU A 345 -14.56 12.28 -14.29
C LEU A 345 -15.44 11.53 -15.29
N GLN A 346 -16.33 12.25 -16.00
CA GLN A 346 -17.28 11.64 -16.93
C GLN A 346 -16.62 11.29 -18.28
N ASN A 347 -15.62 12.05 -18.73
CA ASN A 347 -14.96 11.84 -20.02
C ASN A 347 -13.94 10.68 -20.06
N LEU A 348 -13.52 10.17 -18.90
CA LEU A 348 -12.69 8.95 -18.83
C LEU A 348 -13.53 7.66 -18.78
N SER A 349 -14.86 7.77 -18.61
CA SER A 349 -15.77 6.62 -18.61
C SER A 349 -16.16 6.14 -20.01
N SER A 350 -15.89 6.94 -21.06
CA SER A 350 -16.38 6.69 -22.42
C SER A 350 -15.41 5.97 -23.35
N VAL A 351 -14.18 5.67 -22.93
CA VAL A 351 -13.29 4.78 -23.68
C VAL A 351 -13.44 3.36 -23.12
N SER A 352 -14.50 2.68 -23.57
CA SER A 352 -14.62 1.22 -23.48
C SER A 352 -13.54 0.59 -24.35
N GLY A 353 -12.38 0.38 -23.75
CA GLY A 353 -11.49 -0.73 -24.09
C GLY A 353 -11.89 -1.91 -23.24
N GLU A 354 -13.03 -2.53 -23.57
CA GLU A 354 -13.40 -3.85 -23.06
C GLU A 354 -12.30 -4.83 -23.50
N LEU A 355 -11.31 -5.05 -22.64
CA LEU A 355 -10.70 -6.37 -22.58
C LEU A 355 -11.78 -7.25 -21.99
N GLU A 356 -12.47 -7.95 -22.88
CA GLU A 356 -13.56 -8.90 -22.64
C GLU A 356 -13.51 -9.46 -21.21
N GLU A 357 -14.35 -8.89 -20.36
CA GLU A 357 -14.79 -9.58 -19.16
C GLU A 357 -15.54 -10.81 -19.66
N GLU A 358 -14.89 -11.97 -19.64
CA GLU A 358 -15.60 -13.24 -19.55
C GLU A 358 -16.34 -13.23 -18.21
N ASN A 359 -17.49 -12.57 -18.24
CA ASN A 359 -18.45 -12.42 -17.19
C ASN A 359 -19.17 -13.78 -17.09
N GLN A 360 -18.48 -14.77 -16.54
CA GLN A 360 -19.15 -15.89 -15.89
C GLN A 360 -19.35 -15.52 -14.42
N ASP A 361 -20.42 -14.76 -14.24
CA ASP A 361 -21.12 -14.55 -12.99
C ASP A 361 -21.30 -15.91 -12.28
N SER A 362 -20.47 -16.17 -11.28
CA SER A 362 -20.76 -17.22 -10.30
C SER A 362 -20.33 -16.73 -8.93
N HIS A 363 -21.34 -16.29 -8.18
CA HIS A 363 -21.27 -15.96 -6.76
C HIS A 363 -20.34 -16.90 -5.98
N PHE A 364 -19.12 -16.43 -5.72
CA PHE A 364 -18.20 -17.06 -4.80
C PHE A 364 -18.75 -16.88 -3.37
N ILE A 365 -19.28 -17.97 -2.81
CA ILE A 365 -19.77 -18.03 -1.43
C ILE A 365 -19.13 -19.24 -0.77
N GLY A 366 -18.15 -18.98 0.11
CA GLY A 366 -17.67 -19.91 1.14
C GLY A 366 -16.66 -20.97 0.69
N GLY A 367 -15.79 -21.38 1.63
CA GLY A 367 -14.61 -22.25 1.43
C GLY A 367 -14.87 -23.66 0.87
N PRO A 368 -13.99 -24.65 1.06
CA PRO A 368 -13.95 -25.86 0.21
C PRO A 368 -15.16 -26.82 0.29
N ARG A 369 -16.17 -26.55 1.14
CA ARG A 369 -17.37 -27.41 1.29
C ARG A 369 -18.58 -26.95 0.45
N PRO A 370 -18.95 -25.65 0.37
CA PRO A 370 -20.05 -25.23 -0.50
C PRO A 370 -19.73 -25.27 -2.01
N THR A 371 -18.46 -25.36 -2.40
CA THR A 371 -18.04 -25.33 -3.81
C THR A 371 -18.41 -26.60 -4.58
N MET A 372 -18.30 -27.79 -3.96
CA MET A 372 -18.56 -29.04 -4.69
C MET A 372 -20.03 -29.23 -5.04
N THR A 373 -20.94 -28.82 -4.16
CA THR A 373 -22.38 -28.90 -4.41
C THR A 373 -22.78 -27.95 -5.56
N LYS A 374 -22.28 -26.72 -5.56
CA LYS A 374 -22.51 -25.76 -6.65
C LYS A 374 -21.96 -26.23 -7.98
N LEU A 375 -20.76 -26.83 -8.00
CA LEU A 375 -20.20 -27.39 -9.24
C LEU A 375 -21.06 -28.55 -9.77
N MET A 376 -21.49 -29.46 -8.90
CA MET A 376 -22.38 -30.56 -9.29
C MET A 376 -23.74 -30.08 -9.79
N GLU A 377 -24.34 -29.07 -9.15
CA GLU A 377 -25.59 -28.42 -9.59
C GLU A 377 -25.47 -27.78 -10.98
N ASN A 378 -24.26 -27.35 -11.36
CA ASN A 378 -23.95 -26.81 -12.68
C ASN A 378 -23.36 -27.86 -13.65
N GLY A 379 -23.50 -29.15 -13.33
CA GLY A 379 -23.04 -30.26 -14.20
C GLY A 379 -21.52 -30.45 -14.25
N ILE A 380 -20.75 -29.74 -13.41
CA ILE A 380 -19.28 -29.84 -13.34
C ILE A 380 -18.92 -30.88 -12.27
N LYS A 381 -18.26 -31.96 -12.69
CA LYS A 381 -17.82 -33.04 -11.80
C LYS A 381 -16.29 -33.00 -11.62
N ALA A 382 -15.83 -32.80 -10.38
CA ALA A 382 -14.43 -33.00 -10.05
C ALA A 382 -14.05 -34.48 -10.25
N LYS A 383 -13.05 -34.73 -11.11
CA LYS A 383 -12.41 -36.04 -11.26
C LYS A 383 -11.06 -35.99 -10.56
N PHE A 384 -10.87 -36.86 -9.58
CA PHE A 384 -9.54 -37.09 -9.03
C PHE A 384 -8.74 -37.86 -10.08
N SER A 385 -7.65 -37.27 -10.54
CA SER A 385 -6.61 -37.94 -11.32
C SER A 385 -5.40 -38.21 -10.41
N PRO A 386 -4.65 -39.29 -10.64
CA PRO A 386 -3.35 -39.45 -9.99
C PRO A 386 -2.44 -38.27 -10.32
N HIS A 387 -1.50 -37.99 -9.43
CA HIS A 387 -0.49 -36.96 -9.66
C HIS A 387 0.26 -37.26 -10.98
N PRO A 388 0.50 -36.27 -11.86
CA PRO A 388 1.16 -36.49 -13.16
C PRO A 388 2.53 -37.19 -13.04
N CYS A 389 3.18 -37.00 -11.88
CA CYS A 389 4.37 -37.72 -11.47
C CYS A 389 4.03 -38.63 -10.27
N PRO A 390 3.60 -39.88 -10.47
CA PRO A 390 3.15 -40.76 -9.37
C PRO A 390 4.27 -41.14 -8.39
N ASN A 391 5.53 -40.98 -8.80
CA ASN A 391 6.70 -41.21 -7.95
C ASN A 391 6.97 -40.03 -6.99
N TRP A 392 6.35 -38.87 -7.21
CA TRP A 392 6.43 -37.74 -6.28
C TRP A 392 5.46 -37.97 -5.12
N THR A 393 5.97 -38.62 -4.09
CA THR A 393 5.31 -38.74 -2.80
C THR A 393 6.00 -37.79 -1.83
N ILE A 394 5.27 -36.80 -1.35
CA ILE A 394 5.74 -35.90 -0.29
C ILE A 394 5.49 -36.64 1.03
N ASP A 395 6.56 -36.91 1.77
CA ASP A 395 6.45 -37.43 3.12
C ASP A 395 6.09 -36.31 4.09
N TRP A 396 4.79 -36.13 4.30
CA TRP A 396 4.24 -35.12 5.19
C TRP A 396 4.69 -35.27 6.65
N SER A 397 5.13 -36.47 7.07
CA SER A 397 5.59 -36.70 8.44
C SER A 397 6.93 -36.04 8.75
N ASN A 398 7.72 -35.75 7.71
CA ASN A 398 9.02 -35.09 7.81
C ASN A 398 8.95 -33.57 7.65
N LEU A 399 7.76 -33.01 7.43
CA LEU A 399 7.55 -31.57 7.28
C LEU A 399 6.88 -31.00 8.54
N PRO A 400 7.12 -29.72 8.88
CA PRO A 400 6.42 -29.06 9.99
C PRO A 400 4.91 -29.14 9.82
N SER A 401 4.18 -29.40 10.91
CA SER A 401 2.70 -29.49 10.88
C SER A 401 2.03 -28.27 10.26
N ALA A 402 2.64 -27.09 10.40
CA ALA A 402 2.18 -25.83 9.81
C ALA A 402 2.11 -25.81 8.27
N VAL A 403 2.80 -26.72 7.57
CA VAL A 403 2.76 -26.81 6.10
C VAL A 403 1.88 -27.97 5.58
N SER A 404 1.31 -28.78 6.49
CA SER A 404 0.38 -29.84 6.11
C SER A 404 -0.97 -29.25 5.69
N PRO A 405 -1.48 -29.57 4.49
CA PRO A 405 -2.80 -29.12 4.04
C PRO A 405 -3.95 -29.61 4.94
N GLY A 406 -3.74 -30.69 5.70
CA GLY A 406 -4.73 -31.28 6.59
C GLY A 406 -4.65 -30.77 8.03
N GLU A 407 -3.47 -30.36 8.50
CA GLU A 407 -3.23 -29.96 9.89
C GLU A 407 -2.98 -28.46 10.07
N GLY A 408 -2.70 -27.72 8.99
CA GLY A 408 -2.52 -26.27 9.01
C GLY A 408 -3.81 -25.54 9.32
N LYS A 409 -4.12 -25.35 10.61
CA LYS A 409 -5.13 -24.43 11.12
C LYS A 409 -4.51 -23.18 11.72
#